data_AF-A0A523I513-F1
#
_entry.id   AF-A0A523I513-F1
#
_cell.length_a   1.000
_cell.length_b   1.000
_cell.length_c   1.000
_cell.angle_alpha   90.00
_cell.angle_beta   90.00
_cell.angle_gamma   90.00
#
_symmetry.space_group_name_H-M   'P 1'
#
loop_
_entity.id
_entity.type
_entity.pdbx_description
1 polymer ?
#
loop_
_entity_poly.entity_id
_entity_poly.type
_entity_poly.pdbx_seq_one_letter_code
_entity_poly.pdbx_strand_id
1 'polypeptide(L)'
;TTEASIDIADVHPRMPVVLNREQVESWLDPSTNLDDLADLMSPGLTARFERHEVSQRVNSVRHDDMACIIPVERQANLFDTDRV
;
A
#
# COMPACT_ATOMS: atom_id res chain seq x y z
N THR A 1 6.23 -1.83 -9.42
CA THR A 1 6.27 -1.93 -7.94
C THR A 1 7.67 -1.64 -7.48
N THR A 2 7.83 -1.08 -6.29
CA THR A 2 9.12 -0.78 -5.64
C THR A 2 9.35 -1.73 -4.47
N GLU A 3 10.53 -1.64 -3.86
CA GLU A 3 10.74 -2.15 -2.49
C GLU A 3 9.79 -1.43 -1.52
N ALA A 4 9.34 -2.14 -0.48
CA ALA A 4 8.47 -1.56 0.54
C ALA A 4 9.20 -0.51 1.40
N SER A 5 8.48 0.57 1.73
CA SER A 5 8.92 1.50 2.77
C SER A 5 8.81 0.85 4.15
N ILE A 6 9.42 1.48 5.16
CA ILE A 6 9.37 1.02 6.55
C ILE A 6 7.95 0.82 7.08
N ASP A 7 6.98 1.61 6.60
CA ASP A 7 5.57 1.55 7.03
C ASP A 7 4.83 0.30 6.49
N ILE A 8 5.34 -0.31 5.40
CA ILE A 8 4.70 -1.39 4.64
C ILE A 8 5.46 -2.72 4.73
N ALA A 9 6.76 -2.67 5.03
CA ALA A 9 7.67 -3.82 4.95
C ALA A 9 7.24 -5.03 5.81
N ASP A 10 6.48 -4.81 6.89
CA ASP A 10 5.96 -5.88 7.74
C ASP A 10 4.68 -6.55 7.18
N VAL A 11 4.00 -5.91 6.23
CA VAL A 11 2.87 -6.50 5.49
C VAL A 11 3.38 -7.26 4.27
N HIS A 12 4.28 -6.66 3.50
CA HIS A 12 4.80 -7.25 2.26
C HIS A 12 6.12 -6.60 1.83
N PRO A 13 7.08 -7.33 1.22
CA PRO A 13 8.38 -6.78 0.80
C PRO A 13 8.33 -5.82 -0.40
N ARG A 14 7.16 -5.64 -1.01
CA ARG A 14 6.96 -4.78 -2.19
C ARG A 14 5.76 -3.87 -2.01
N MET A 15 5.79 -2.71 -2.65
CA MET A 15 4.69 -1.74 -2.68
C MET A 15 4.50 -1.14 -4.10
N PRO A 16 3.36 -0.49 -4.39
CA PRO A 16 3.21 0.25 -5.65
C PRO A 16 4.13 1.48 -5.71
N VAL A 17 4.42 1.96 -6.92
CA VAL A 17 4.96 3.32 -7.11
C VAL A 17 3.83 4.28 -6.76
N VAL A 18 4.08 5.20 -5.83
CA VAL A 18 3.11 6.21 -5.43
C VAL A 18 3.68 7.58 -5.76
N LEU A 19 2.93 8.33 -6.55
CA LEU A 19 3.32 9.65 -7.05
C LEU A 19 2.62 10.73 -6.22
N ASN A 20 3.33 11.82 -5.97
CA ASN A 20 2.73 13.08 -5.57
C ASN A 20 1.94 13.70 -6.72
N ARG A 21 1.01 14.58 -6.37
CA ARG A 21 0.13 15.22 -7.35
C ARG A 21 0.90 16.00 -8.41
N GLU A 22 2.00 16.64 -8.03
CA GLU A 22 2.86 17.43 -8.91
C GLU A 22 3.64 16.56 -9.90
N GLN A 23 3.85 15.28 -9.59
CA GLN A 23 4.60 14.34 -10.44
C GLN A 23 3.74 13.69 -11.52
N VAL A 24 2.40 13.79 -11.42
CA VAL A 24 1.47 13.14 -12.34
C VAL A 24 1.60 13.65 -13.77
N GLU A 25 1.84 14.96 -13.94
CA GLU A 25 1.98 15.55 -15.27
C GLU A 25 3.20 14.97 -16.01
N SER A 26 4.37 15.00 -15.37
CA SER A 26 5.59 14.40 -15.93
C SER A 26 5.46 12.89 -16.13
N TRP A 27 4.73 12.18 -15.27
CA TRP A 27 4.49 10.74 -15.42
C TRP A 27 3.66 10.39 -16.66
N LEU A 28 2.71 11.25 -17.03
CA LEU A 28 1.81 11.03 -18.17
C LEU A 28 2.32 11.62 -19.49
N ASP A 29 3.26 12.56 -19.44
CA ASP A 29 3.84 13.20 -20.62
C ASP A 29 4.79 12.24 -21.37
N PRO A 30 4.48 11.86 -22.63
CA PRO A 30 5.33 10.98 -23.44
C PRO A 30 6.69 11.58 -23.79
N SER A 31 6.88 12.89 -23.61
CA SER A 31 8.14 13.59 -23.87
C SER A 31 9.09 13.61 -22.67
N THR A 32 8.64 13.18 -21.48
CA THR A 32 9.47 13.10 -20.28
C THR A 32 10.63 12.13 -20.48
N ASN A 33 11.82 12.52 -20.02
CA ASN A 33 13.00 11.69 -20.10
C ASN A 33 12.83 10.41 -19.24
N LEU A 34 13.30 9.28 -19.74
CA LEU A 34 13.27 8.01 -19.02
C LEU A 34 14.03 8.05 -17.69
N ASP A 35 15.14 8.80 -17.62
CA ASP A 35 15.92 8.94 -16.39
C ASP A 35 15.11 9.67 -15.31
N ASP A 36 14.42 10.75 -15.69
CA ASP A 36 13.52 11.49 -14.80
C ASP A 36 12.36 10.61 -14.33
N LEU A 37 11.79 9.77 -15.21
CA LEU A 37 10.76 8.79 -14.84
C LEU A 37 11.28 7.71 -13.88
N ALA A 38 12.54 7.27 -14.03
CA ALA A 38 13.15 6.29 -13.15
C ALA A 38 13.28 6.84 -11.72
N ASP A 39 13.63 8.12 -11.58
CA ASP A 39 13.72 8.79 -10.28
C ASP A 39 12.37 8.83 -9.55
N LEU A 40 11.26 9.01 -10.29
CA LEU A 40 9.89 8.98 -9.74
C LEU A 40 9.48 7.59 -9.19
N MET A 41 10.17 6.52 -9.59
CA MET A 41 9.88 5.15 -9.17
C MET A 41 10.70 4.70 -7.94
N SER A 42 11.39 5.62 -7.26
CA SER A 42 12.19 5.27 -6.08
C SER A 42 11.34 5.00 -4.83
N PRO A 43 11.67 3.99 -4.00
CA PRO A 43 10.93 3.68 -2.77
C PRO A 43 10.86 4.87 -1.80
N GLY A 44 9.69 5.11 -1.22
CA GLY A 44 9.55 5.97 -0.03
C GLY A 44 9.85 7.46 -0.23
N LEU A 45 9.94 7.95 -1.47
CA LEU A 45 10.32 9.34 -1.73
C LEU A 45 9.29 10.35 -1.17
N THR A 46 8.02 9.96 -0.99
CA THR A 46 6.97 10.98 -0.83
C THR A 46 5.72 10.61 -0.01
N ALA A 47 5.46 9.33 0.26
CA ALA A 47 4.22 8.91 0.92
C ALA A 47 4.48 8.23 2.27
N ARG A 48 3.79 8.71 3.32
CA ARG A 48 3.61 7.99 4.59
C ARG A 48 2.32 7.19 4.52
N PHE A 49 2.36 5.95 4.97
CA PHE A 49 1.18 5.08 4.93
C PHE A 49 0.64 4.80 6.32
N GLU A 50 -0.68 4.82 6.42
CA GLU A 50 -1.42 4.18 7.51
C GLU A 50 -2.05 2.90 6.97
N ARG A 51 -2.17 1.89 7.82
CA ARG A 51 -2.73 0.59 7.46
C ARG A 51 -3.51 -0.01 8.62
N HIS A 52 -4.54 -0.75 8.29
CA HIS A 52 -5.37 -1.50 9.23
C HIS A 52 -5.77 -2.84 8.62
N GLU A 53 -6.03 -3.82 9.48
CA GLU A 53 -6.54 -5.12 9.06
C GLU A 53 -8.00 -5.00 8.59
N VAL A 54 -8.37 -5.73 7.54
CA VAL A 54 -9.72 -5.80 6.98
C VAL A 54 -10.18 -7.24 6.87
N SER A 55 -11.48 -7.45 6.65
CA SER A 55 -12.06 -8.79 6.54
C SER A 55 -11.51 -9.56 5.33
N GLN A 56 -11.35 -10.88 5.47
CA GLN A 56 -11.05 -11.80 4.35
C GLN A 56 -12.13 -11.78 3.24
N ARG A 57 -13.28 -11.13 3.47
CA ARG A 57 -14.30 -10.86 2.45
C ARG A 57 -13.69 -10.26 1.18
N VAL A 58 -12.72 -9.35 1.32
CA VAL A 58 -12.07 -8.68 0.17
C VAL A 58 -11.33 -9.65 -0.75
N ASN A 59 -11.01 -10.87 -0.31
CA ASN A 59 -10.32 -11.88 -1.11
C ASN A 59 -11.18 -12.40 -2.29
N SER A 60 -12.50 -12.20 -2.26
CA SER A 60 -13.40 -12.59 -3.33
C SER A 60 -13.84 -11.38 -4.14
N VAL A 61 -13.48 -11.34 -5.42
CA VAL A 61 -13.85 -10.26 -6.37
C VAL A 61 -15.36 -10.08 -6.58
N ARG A 62 -16.18 -11.01 -6.07
CA ARG A 62 -17.66 -10.86 -6.09
C ARG A 62 -18.16 -9.85 -5.05
N HIS A 63 -17.29 -9.36 -4.17
CA HIS A 63 -17.63 -8.42 -3.12
C HIS A 63 -16.98 -7.07 -3.44
N ASP A 64 -17.80 -6.13 -3.88
CA ASP A 64 -17.41 -4.75 -4.21
C ASP A 64 -18.30 -3.79 -3.42
N ASP A 65 -18.13 -3.83 -2.10
CA ASP A 65 -18.92 -3.05 -1.15
C ASP A 65 -18.03 -2.51 -0.02
N MET A 66 -18.56 -1.58 0.76
CA MET A 66 -17.79 -0.90 1.82
C MET A 66 -17.19 -1.86 2.85
N ALA A 67 -17.78 -3.04 3.08
CA ALA A 67 -17.27 -3.99 4.05
C ALA A 67 -15.90 -4.56 3.67
N CYS A 68 -15.44 -4.37 2.42
CA CYS A 68 -14.11 -4.78 1.98
C CYS A 68 -12.97 -3.90 2.53
N ILE A 69 -13.26 -2.66 2.98
CA ILE A 69 -12.22 -1.72 3.45
C ILE A 69 -12.40 -1.29 4.91
N ILE A 70 -13.52 -1.65 5.54
CA ILE A 70 -13.80 -1.33 6.93
C ILE A 70 -12.81 -2.10 7.83
N PRO A 71 -12.14 -1.43 8.79
CA PRO A 71 -11.30 -2.10 9.76
C PRO A 71 -12.07 -3.18 10.51
N VAL A 72 -11.48 -4.36 10.64
CA VAL A 72 -12.03 -5.37 11.54
C VAL A 72 -11.55 -5.10 12.96
N GLU A 73 -12.40 -5.36 13.95
CA GLU A 73 -11.89 -5.54 15.31
C GLU A 73 -10.88 -6.67 15.25
N ARG A 74 -9.65 -6.42 15.72
CA ARG A 74 -8.56 -7.41 15.71
C ARG A 74 -9.14 -8.73 16.20
N GLN A 75 -9.19 -9.72 15.33
CA GLN A 75 -9.70 -11.02 15.69
C GLN A 75 -8.79 -11.53 16.81
N ALA A 76 -9.28 -11.57 18.04
CA ALA A 76 -8.51 -12.12 19.15
C ALA A 76 -8.09 -13.51 18.71
N ASN A 77 -6.78 -13.72 18.53
CA ASN A 77 -6.33 -15.06 18.23
C ASN A 77 -6.74 -15.92 19.42
N LEU A 78 -7.28 -17.10 19.15
CA LEU A 78 -7.67 -18.07 20.17
C LEU A 78 -6.49 -18.43 21.11
N PHE A 79 -5.27 -18.03 20.75
CA PHE A 79 -4.01 -18.23 21.47
C PHE A 79 -3.41 -16.94 22.07
N ASP A 80 -4.09 -15.79 22.03
CA ASP A 80 -3.61 -14.54 22.65
C ASP A 80 -3.81 -14.50 24.18
N THR A 81 -4.11 -15.63 24.82
CA THR A 81 -4.42 -15.68 26.28
C THR A 81 -3.23 -15.86 27.20
N ASP A 82 -1.97 -15.96 26.74
CA ASP A 82 -0.84 -16.07 27.66
C ASP A 82 0.43 -15.38 27.15
N ARG A 83 0.64 -14.14 27.60
CA ARG A 83 1.98 -13.57 27.82
C ARG A 83 1.97 -12.81 29.16
N VAL A 84 2.32 -13.54 30.21
CA VAL A 84 2.92 -13.00 31.45
C VAL A 84 4.37 -12.62 31.16
#